data_AF-A0A3D1XRG1-F1
#
_entry.id   AF-A0A3D1XRG1-F1
#
_cell.length_a   1.000
_cell.length_b   1.000
_cell.length_c   1.000
_cell.angle_alpha   90.00
_cell.angle_beta   90.00
_cell.angle_gamma   90.00
#
_symmetry.space_group_name_H-M   'P 1'
#
loop_
_entity.id
_entity.type
_entity.pdbx_description
1 polymer ?
#
loop_
_entity_poly.entity_id
_entity_poly.type
_entity_poly.pdbx_seq_one_letter_code
_entity_poly.pdbx_strand_id
1 'polypeptide(L)'
;MFRKFLLLVLLFLTPSIVWAGNDGYAEKLINSQCKSCHRFEGKPKSKFELKAPDLMWGGVKFQRDWLIRRLMGQENNLYPNGYRWDKMRLSLKHMVSTREEAMVIADYMEKKFRDPRVKKSFVDMSTFTEMEATLGADIFRQYSCLGCHQIKDDEGKLIGGPISTTLFNAGNRYTL
;
A
#
# COMPACT_ATOMS: atom_id res chain seq x y z
N MET A 1 26.78 -26.92 55.67
CA MET A 1 27.46 -26.54 54.41
C MET A 1 26.44 -26.55 53.28
N PHE A 2 26.35 -25.44 52.56
CA PHE A 2 25.45 -25.13 51.44
C PHE A 2 25.40 -26.19 50.33
N ARG A 3 24.21 -26.44 49.75
CA ARG A 3 23.95 -26.94 48.37
C ARG A 3 22.46 -27.35 48.27
N LYS A 4 21.61 -26.96 47.31
CA LYS A 4 21.65 -26.12 46.12
C LYS A 4 20.20 -25.65 45.91
N PHE A 5 19.94 -24.35 45.82
CA PHE A 5 18.73 -23.83 45.17
C PHE A 5 19.16 -23.42 43.77
N LEU A 6 18.99 -24.30 42.79
CA LEU A 6 19.26 -23.95 41.39
C LEU A 6 17.92 -23.50 40.77
N LEU A 7 17.69 -22.19 40.82
CA LEU A 7 16.74 -21.53 39.94
C LEU A 7 17.19 -21.75 38.49
N LEU A 8 16.42 -22.52 37.72
CA LEU A 8 16.52 -22.47 36.26
C LEU A 8 15.46 -21.47 35.77
N VAL A 9 15.87 -20.20 35.69
CA VAL A 9 15.15 -19.18 34.95
C VAL A 9 15.30 -19.55 33.47
N LEU A 10 14.27 -20.18 32.90
CA LEU A 10 14.12 -20.30 31.45
C LEU A 10 13.95 -18.89 30.88
N LEU A 11 15.05 -18.36 30.35
CA LEU A 11 15.10 -17.15 29.57
C LEU A 11 14.14 -17.27 28.38
N PHE A 12 13.01 -16.56 28.44
CA PHE A 12 12.27 -16.12 27.26
C PHE A 12 13.17 -15.14 26.47
N LEU A 13 14.12 -15.67 25.70
CA LEU A 13 14.85 -14.89 24.70
C LEU A 13 13.88 -14.56 23.56
N THR A 14 13.43 -13.32 23.57
CA THR A 14 12.44 -12.75 22.64
C THR A 14 12.97 -12.66 21.20
N PRO A 15 12.08 -12.64 20.18
CA PRO A 15 12.41 -12.58 18.74
C PRO A 15 13.05 -11.26 18.23
N SER A 16 13.55 -10.42 19.13
CA SER A 16 13.94 -9.03 18.85
C SER A 16 15.11 -8.90 17.86
N ILE A 17 16.05 -9.86 17.84
CA ILE A 17 17.24 -9.82 16.98
C ILE A 17 16.86 -10.05 15.50
N VAL A 18 15.93 -10.97 15.24
CA VAL A 18 15.46 -11.28 13.87
C VAL A 18 14.72 -10.07 13.28
N TRP A 19 13.95 -9.36 14.10
CA TRP A 19 13.20 -8.17 13.67
C TRP A 19 14.11 -6.98 13.34
N ALA A 20 15.20 -6.78 14.08
CA ALA A 20 16.17 -5.73 13.78
C ALA A 20 16.92 -6.00 12.45
N GLY A 21 17.25 -7.26 12.18
CA GLY A 21 17.85 -7.67 10.90
C GLY A 21 16.94 -7.41 9.70
N ASN A 22 15.65 -7.72 9.84
CA ASN A 22 14.65 -7.47 8.78
C ASN A 22 14.42 -5.98 8.53
N ASP A 23 14.35 -5.15 9.58
CA ASP A 23 14.19 -3.70 9.43
C ASP A 23 15.37 -3.08 8.65
N GLY A 24 16.61 -3.44 9.00
CA GLY A 24 17.80 -2.94 8.30
C GLY A 24 17.87 -3.41 6.84
N TYR A 25 17.46 -4.64 6.57
CA TYR A 25 17.38 -5.15 5.20
C TYR A 25 16.31 -4.40 4.37
N ALA A 26 15.11 -4.20 4.93
CA ALA A 26 14.05 -3.44 4.28
C ALA A 26 14.47 -2.01 3.96
N GLU A 27 15.13 -1.33 4.90
CA GLU A 27 15.63 0.03 4.70
C GLU A 27 16.64 0.07 3.55
N LYS A 28 17.56 -0.89 3.48
CA LYS A 28 18.52 -1.01 2.38
C LYS A 28 17.80 -1.21 1.03
N LEU A 29 16.80 -2.08 0.97
CA LEU A 29 15.99 -2.30 -0.24
C LEU A 29 15.29 -1.01 -0.68
N ILE A 30 14.59 -0.34 0.24
CA ILE A 30 13.85 0.91 -0.04
C ILE A 30 14.79 2.01 -0.54
N ASN A 31 15.93 2.18 0.12
CA ASN A 31 16.91 3.22 -0.23
C ASN A 31 17.56 2.96 -1.59
N SER A 32 17.87 1.70 -1.92
CA SER A 32 18.58 1.35 -3.16
C SER A 32 17.65 1.16 -4.37
N GLN A 33 16.42 0.68 -4.16
CA GLN A 33 15.53 0.27 -5.25
C GLN A 33 14.31 1.18 -5.41
N CYS A 34 13.76 1.72 -4.31
CA CYS A 34 12.49 2.44 -4.35
C CYS A 34 12.65 3.97 -4.38
N LYS A 35 13.63 4.53 -3.66
CA LYS A 35 13.85 5.98 -3.51
C LYS A 35 14.21 6.72 -4.81
N SER A 36 14.61 5.99 -5.87
CA SER A 36 14.87 6.58 -7.19
C SER A 36 13.61 7.17 -7.84
N CYS A 37 12.44 6.63 -7.50
CA CYS A 37 11.14 7.01 -8.06
C CYS A 37 10.18 7.53 -6.97
N HIS A 38 10.14 6.86 -5.82
CA HIS A 38 9.21 7.12 -4.73
C HIS A 38 9.84 7.99 -3.64
N ARG A 39 9.00 8.78 -2.98
CA ARG A 39 9.39 9.55 -1.80
C ARG A 39 8.84 8.87 -0.54
N PHE A 40 9.64 8.87 0.54
CA PHE A 40 9.30 8.21 1.81
C PHE A 40 9.42 9.12 3.05
N GLU A 41 9.84 10.37 2.90
CA GLU A 41 10.10 11.27 4.03
C GLU A 41 9.97 12.75 3.65
N GLY A 42 9.80 13.64 4.63
CA GLY A 42 9.71 15.10 4.42
C GLY A 42 8.29 15.65 4.38
N LYS A 43 8.11 16.87 3.86
CA LYS A 43 6.80 17.53 3.76
C LYS A 43 6.03 17.10 2.49
N PRO A 44 4.69 17.12 2.49
CA PRO A 44 3.89 16.89 1.29
C PRO A 44 4.36 17.78 0.13
N LYS A 45 4.43 17.18 -1.05
CA LYS A 45 4.82 17.86 -2.30
C LYS A 45 3.74 17.72 -3.35
N SER A 46 3.74 18.65 -4.30
CA SER A 46 2.81 18.57 -5.43
C SER A 46 3.12 17.36 -6.29
N LYS A 47 2.08 16.68 -6.81
CA LYS A 47 2.24 15.60 -7.80
C LYS A 47 3.14 16.02 -8.97
N PHE A 48 3.08 17.28 -9.38
CA PHE A 48 3.83 17.80 -10.51
C PHE A 48 5.36 17.83 -10.28
N GLU A 49 5.80 17.67 -9.03
CA GLU A 49 7.21 17.58 -8.63
C GLU A 49 7.68 16.12 -8.43
N LEU A 50 6.77 15.16 -8.49
CA LEU A 50 7.04 13.75 -8.18
C LEU A 50 7.13 12.90 -9.45
N LYS A 51 7.90 11.81 -9.39
CA LYS A 51 8.02 10.82 -10.47
C LYS A 51 7.03 9.66 -10.30
N ALA A 52 6.79 9.26 -9.06
CA ALA A 52 5.85 8.22 -8.67
C ALA A 52 5.05 8.65 -7.43
N PRO A 53 3.99 7.92 -7.04
CA PRO A 53 3.23 8.24 -5.83
C PRO A 53 4.12 8.35 -4.60
N ASP A 54 3.81 9.33 -3.75
CA ASP A 54 4.42 9.48 -2.44
C ASP A 54 4.00 8.35 -1.49
N LEU A 55 4.96 7.77 -0.79
CA LEU A 55 4.78 6.60 0.07
C LEU A 55 5.20 6.86 1.52
N MET A 56 5.47 8.11 1.93
CA MET A 56 5.91 8.41 3.31
C MET A 56 4.94 7.94 4.41
N TRP A 57 3.65 7.79 4.06
CA TRP A 57 2.60 7.26 4.93
C TRP A 57 1.94 6.00 4.35
N GLY A 58 2.66 5.26 3.51
CA GLY A 58 2.13 4.06 2.85
C GLY A 58 1.66 2.98 3.83
N GLY A 59 2.22 2.94 5.05
CA GLY A 59 1.90 1.96 6.07
C GLY A 59 0.50 2.10 6.69
N VAL A 60 -0.13 3.27 6.60
CA VAL A 60 -1.54 3.47 7.02
C VAL A 60 -2.53 3.41 5.86
N LYS A 61 -2.05 3.13 4.64
CA LYS A 61 -2.86 3.22 3.42
C LYS A 61 -3.16 1.87 2.81
N PHE A 62 -2.18 0.97 2.77
CA PHE A 62 -2.28 -0.25 1.99
C PHE A 62 -2.49 -1.47 2.87
N GLN A 63 -3.39 -2.36 2.44
CA GLN A 63 -3.50 -3.69 3.02
C GLN A 63 -2.22 -4.47 2.74
N ARG A 64 -1.70 -5.16 3.76
CA ARG A 64 -0.43 -5.89 3.69
C ARG A 64 -0.38 -6.89 2.53
N ASP A 65 -1.39 -7.73 2.41
CA ASP A 65 -1.43 -8.77 1.38
C ASP A 65 -1.45 -8.20 -0.04
N TRP A 66 -2.16 -7.08 -0.22
CA TRP A 66 -2.15 -6.37 -1.50
C TRP A 66 -0.79 -5.77 -1.81
N LEU A 67 -0.12 -5.18 -0.83
CA LEU A 67 1.21 -4.61 -1.03
C LEU A 67 2.21 -5.71 -1.45
N ILE A 68 2.13 -6.89 -0.84
CA ILE A 68 2.96 -8.05 -1.22
C ILE A 68 2.68 -8.45 -2.67
N ARG A 69 1.41 -8.67 -3.05
CA ARG A 69 1.04 -9.00 -4.43
C ARG A 69 1.50 -7.93 -5.41
N ARG A 70 1.39 -6.65 -5.04
CA ARG A 70 1.84 -5.52 -5.87
C ARG A 70 3.35 -5.56 -6.10
N LEU A 71 4.13 -5.76 -5.05
CA LEU A 71 5.60 -5.84 -5.13
C LEU A 71 6.05 -7.08 -5.91
N MET A 72 5.27 -8.16 -5.88
CA MET A 72 5.49 -9.37 -6.68
C MET A 72 4.99 -9.24 -8.14
N GLY A 73 4.48 -8.07 -8.56
CA GLY A 73 3.98 -7.85 -9.92
C GLY A 73 2.66 -8.56 -10.24
N GLN A 74 1.91 -8.99 -9.22
CA GLN A 74 0.65 -9.72 -9.35
C GLN A 74 -0.58 -8.79 -9.40
N GLU A 75 -0.36 -7.48 -9.36
CA GLU A 75 -1.41 -6.46 -9.42
C GLU A 75 -1.26 -5.64 -10.71
N ASN A 76 -2.39 -5.26 -11.30
CA ASN A 76 -2.42 -4.37 -12.45
C ASN A 76 -1.81 -3.00 -12.11
N ASN A 77 -1.30 -2.29 -13.12
CA ASN A 77 -0.77 -0.95 -12.90
C ASN A 77 -1.88 -0.01 -12.42
N LEU A 78 -1.62 0.73 -11.35
CA LEU A 78 -2.63 1.61 -10.77
C LEU A 78 -2.91 2.84 -11.62
N TYR A 79 -1.91 3.32 -12.35
CA TYR A 79 -2.05 4.47 -13.24
C TYR A 79 -1.94 3.95 -14.67
N PRO A 80 -3.06 3.76 -15.38
CA PRO A 80 -3.05 3.15 -16.72
C PRO A 80 -2.14 3.90 -17.69
N ASN A 81 -2.15 5.23 -17.66
CA ASN A 81 -1.27 6.08 -18.47
C ASN A 81 0.01 6.52 -17.75
N GLY A 82 0.36 5.91 -16.62
CA GLY A 82 1.47 6.31 -15.76
C GLY A 82 1.12 7.45 -14.80
N TYR A 83 1.91 7.59 -13.73
CA TYR A 83 1.66 8.60 -12.68
C TYR A 83 1.77 10.02 -13.22
N ARG A 84 2.76 10.27 -14.09
CA ARG A 84 3.03 11.54 -14.79
C ARG A 84 2.54 11.52 -16.24
N TRP A 85 1.30 11.10 -16.42
CA TRP A 85 0.61 11.11 -17.73
C TRP A 85 0.61 12.51 -18.39
N ASP A 86 0.76 13.58 -17.59
CA ASP A 86 0.91 14.97 -18.03
C ASP A 86 2.22 15.23 -18.79
N LYS A 87 3.27 14.45 -18.50
CA LYS A 87 4.57 14.53 -19.19
C LYS A 87 4.69 13.49 -20.28
N MET A 88 4.24 12.27 -20.00
CA MET A 88 4.31 11.15 -20.94
C MET A 88 3.23 10.14 -20.62
N ARG A 89 2.44 9.76 -21.63
CA ARG A 89 1.44 8.70 -21.52
C ARG A 89 2.10 7.34 -21.77
N LEU A 90 2.91 6.90 -20.80
CA LEU A 90 3.57 5.60 -20.83
C LEU A 90 3.32 4.85 -19.51
N SER A 91 2.71 3.66 -19.64
CA SER A 91 2.50 2.75 -18.52
C SER A 91 3.74 1.90 -18.30
N LEU A 92 4.66 2.38 -17.45
CA LEU A 92 5.78 1.55 -17.02
C LEU A 92 5.27 0.51 -16.00
N LYS A 93 5.64 -0.76 -16.20
CA LYS A 93 5.43 -1.80 -15.19
C LYS A 93 6.28 -1.44 -13.96
N HIS A 94 5.70 -1.63 -12.78
CA HIS A 94 6.44 -1.52 -11.53
C HIS A 94 7.49 -2.63 -11.47
N MET A 95 8.62 -2.36 -10.82
CA MET A 95 9.63 -3.39 -10.57
C MET A 95 9.05 -4.55 -9.75
N VAL A 96 9.64 -5.73 -9.89
CA VAL A 96 9.20 -6.95 -9.20
C VAL A 96 10.26 -7.36 -8.19
N SER A 97 9.81 -7.66 -6.97
CA SER A 97 10.63 -8.20 -5.89
C SER A 97 10.33 -9.68 -5.68
N THR A 98 11.26 -10.40 -5.06
CA THR A 98 10.99 -11.75 -4.54
C THR A 98 9.89 -11.72 -3.47
N ARG A 99 9.31 -12.88 -3.15
CA ARG A 99 8.27 -12.96 -2.12
C ARG A 99 8.82 -12.51 -0.76
N GLU A 100 10.03 -12.93 -0.42
CA GLU A 100 10.71 -12.63 0.83
C GLU A 100 10.97 -11.14 0.97
N GLU A 101 11.51 -10.50 -0.08
CA GLU A 101 11.68 -9.04 -0.14
C GLU A 101 10.35 -8.31 -0.03
N ALA A 102 9.32 -8.77 -0.76
CA ALA A 102 8.00 -8.14 -0.73
C ALA A 102 7.38 -8.17 0.67
N MET A 103 7.51 -9.29 1.39
CA MET A 103 7.06 -9.43 2.78
C MET A 103 7.83 -8.50 3.71
N VAL A 104 9.17 -8.49 3.64
CA VAL A 104 10.01 -7.64 4.48
C VAL A 104 9.74 -6.15 4.24
N ILE A 105 9.57 -5.73 2.97
CA ILE A 105 9.20 -4.36 2.63
C ILE A 105 7.81 -4.03 3.18
N ALA A 106 6.81 -4.91 2.98
CA ALA A 106 5.46 -4.65 3.45
C ALA A 106 5.40 -4.49 4.98
N ASP A 107 6.07 -5.37 5.73
CA ASP A 107 6.16 -5.31 7.19
C ASP A 107 6.85 -4.02 7.66
N TYR A 108 7.94 -3.64 7.00
CA TYR A 108 8.63 -2.39 7.32
C TYR A 108 7.79 -1.16 7.03
N MET A 109 7.11 -1.11 5.88
CA MET A 109 6.21 0.00 5.53
C MET A 109 5.09 0.12 6.54
N GLU A 110 4.43 -0.98 6.88
CA GLU A 110 3.39 -1.05 7.90
C GLU A 110 3.92 -0.58 9.27
N LYS A 111 5.15 -0.91 9.64
CA LYS A 111 5.71 -0.50 10.93
C LYS A 111 6.15 0.97 10.97
N LYS A 112 6.79 1.48 9.90
CA LYS A 112 7.58 2.73 9.93
C LYS A 112 6.94 3.89 9.17
N PHE A 113 6.17 3.64 8.12
CA PHE A 113 5.57 4.70 7.29
C PHE A 113 4.14 4.99 7.75
N ARG A 114 4.03 5.41 9.01
CA ARG A 114 2.78 5.79 9.66
C ARG A 114 2.60 7.30 9.68
N ASP A 115 1.36 7.77 9.55
CA ASP A 115 0.99 9.13 9.90
C ASP A 115 0.24 9.10 11.24
N PRO A 116 0.78 9.68 12.32
CA PRO A 116 0.12 9.67 13.64
C PRO A 116 -1.22 10.42 13.65
N ARG A 117 -1.50 11.25 12.63
CA ARG A 117 -2.79 11.93 12.47
C ARG A 117 -3.88 11.01 11.92
N VAL A 118 -3.50 9.92 11.26
CA VAL A 118 -4.42 8.94 10.70
C VAL A 118 -4.80 7.96 11.80
N LYS A 119 -6.06 8.04 12.24
CA LYS A 119 -6.66 7.07 13.14
C LYS A 119 -7.25 5.92 12.33
N LYS A 120 -7.40 4.75 12.97
CA LYS A 120 -8.15 3.62 12.38
C LYS A 120 -9.53 4.12 11.96
N SER A 121 -10.00 3.74 10.77
CA SER A 121 -11.33 4.17 10.32
C SER A 121 -12.39 3.68 11.30
N PHE A 122 -13.37 4.54 11.54
CA PHE A 122 -14.59 4.21 12.28
C PHE A 122 -15.66 3.61 11.36
N VAL A 123 -15.38 3.50 10.06
CA VAL A 123 -16.28 2.92 9.06
C VAL A 123 -16.32 1.41 9.25
N ASP A 124 -17.46 0.90 9.69
CA ASP A 124 -17.74 -0.53 9.72
C ASP A 124 -18.41 -0.93 8.41
N MET A 125 -17.70 -1.67 7.56
CA MET A 125 -18.24 -2.11 6.27
C MET A 125 -19.45 -3.04 6.41
N SER A 126 -19.62 -3.70 7.56
CA SER A 126 -20.78 -4.58 7.81
C SER A 126 -22.09 -3.81 7.99
N THR A 127 -22.01 -2.49 8.22
CA THR A 127 -23.21 -1.65 8.36
C THR A 127 -23.69 -1.08 7.02
N PHE A 128 -22.95 -1.29 5.92
CA PHE A 128 -23.35 -0.79 4.60
C PHE A 128 -24.38 -1.70 3.96
N THR A 129 -25.47 -1.09 3.51
CA THR A 129 -26.57 -1.74 2.82
C THR A 129 -26.34 -1.80 1.30
N GLU A 130 -27.07 -2.68 0.62
CA GLU A 130 -27.09 -2.70 -0.85
C GLU A 130 -27.56 -1.36 -1.43
N MET A 131 -28.52 -0.69 -0.76
CA MET A 131 -29.01 0.62 -1.17
C MET A 131 -27.91 1.70 -1.15
N GLU A 132 -27.05 1.69 -0.12
CA GLU A 132 -25.90 2.61 -0.05
C GLU A 132 -24.84 2.27 -1.10
N ALA A 133 -24.64 0.98 -1.40
CA ALA A 133 -23.75 0.56 -2.49
C ALA A 133 -24.27 1.05 -3.85
N THR A 134 -25.58 0.92 -4.11
CA THR A 134 -26.22 1.45 -5.32
C THR A 134 -26.09 2.96 -5.41
N LEU A 135 -26.36 3.68 -4.32
CA LEU A 135 -26.19 5.13 -4.26
C LEU A 135 -24.73 5.54 -4.56
N GLY A 136 -23.75 4.83 -4.00
CA GLY A 136 -22.33 5.06 -4.29
C GLY A 136 -21.98 4.85 -5.76
N ALA A 137 -22.54 3.81 -6.39
CA ALA A 137 -22.37 3.55 -7.82
C ALA A 137 -22.97 4.67 -8.68
N ASP A 138 -24.14 5.17 -8.30
CA ASP A 138 -24.79 6.30 -8.97
C ASP A 138 -23.99 7.58 -8.83
N ILE A 139 -23.49 7.89 -7.63
CA ILE A 139 -22.59 9.04 -7.40
C ILE A 139 -21.37 8.94 -8.32
N PHE A 140 -20.75 7.76 -8.41
CA PHE A 140 -19.56 7.55 -9.23
C PHE A 140 -19.82 7.80 -10.73
N ARG A 141 -21.01 7.42 -11.22
CA ARG A 141 -21.42 7.59 -12.62
C ARG A 141 -21.85 9.02 -12.91
N GLN A 142 -22.68 9.62 -12.05
CA GLN A 142 -23.31 10.92 -12.28
C GLN A 142 -22.33 12.08 -12.09
N TYR A 143 -21.43 12.01 -11.11
CA TYR A 143 -20.49 13.09 -10.79
C TYR A 143 -19.13 12.96 -11.49
N SER A 144 -19.15 12.44 -12.72
CA SER A 144 -18.00 12.45 -13.65
C SER A 144 -16.72 11.76 -13.13
N CYS A 145 -16.81 10.91 -12.10
CA CYS A 145 -15.66 10.15 -11.60
C CYS A 145 -15.10 9.22 -12.69
N LEU A 146 -15.99 8.64 -13.50
CA LEU A 146 -15.67 7.85 -14.69
C LEU A 146 -14.88 8.62 -15.75
N GLY A 147 -14.91 9.96 -15.77
CA GLY A 147 -14.12 10.75 -16.71
C GLY A 147 -12.61 10.56 -16.51
N CYS A 148 -12.19 10.26 -15.28
CA CYS A 148 -10.78 10.14 -14.92
C CYS A 148 -10.39 8.78 -14.33
N HIS A 149 -11.31 8.03 -13.73
CA HIS A 149 -11.02 6.79 -13.01
C HIS A 149 -11.64 5.58 -13.70
N GLN A 150 -10.87 4.49 -13.79
CA GLN A 150 -11.38 3.21 -14.29
C GLN A 150 -11.99 2.35 -13.18
N ILE A 151 -13.13 1.73 -13.49
CA ILE A 151 -13.79 0.68 -12.68
C ILE A 151 -14.11 -0.53 -13.56
N LYS A 152 -14.65 -1.60 -12.98
CA LYS A 152 -15.27 -2.69 -13.71
C LYS A 152 -16.79 -2.49 -13.74
N ASP A 153 -17.42 -2.71 -14.89
CA ASP A 153 -18.87 -2.86 -14.99
C ASP A 153 -19.32 -4.25 -14.50
N ASP A 154 -20.61 -4.52 -14.60
CA ASP A 154 -21.25 -5.73 -14.08
C ASP A 154 -20.80 -6.99 -14.84
N GLU A 155 -20.39 -6.84 -16.11
CA GLU A 155 -19.77 -7.88 -16.93
C GLU A 155 -18.26 -8.02 -16.69
N GLY A 156 -17.69 -7.21 -15.80
CA GLY A 156 -16.28 -7.23 -15.42
C GLY A 156 -15.35 -6.52 -16.40
N LYS A 157 -15.88 -5.82 -17.41
CA LYS A 157 -15.12 -5.02 -18.38
C LYS A 157 -14.68 -3.70 -17.75
N LEU A 158 -13.47 -3.27 -18.09
CA LEU A 158 -12.93 -1.98 -17.64
C LEU A 158 -13.60 -0.83 -18.39
N ILE A 159 -14.22 0.07 -17.63
CA ILE A 159 -14.85 1.30 -18.13
C ILE A 159 -14.24 2.53 -17.44
N GLY A 160 -14.42 3.70 -18.02
CA GLY A 160 -13.90 4.98 -17.52
C GLY A 160 -12.54 5.40 -18.09
N GLY A 161 -12.10 6.60 -17.72
CA GLY A 161 -10.92 7.26 -18.27
C GLY A 161 -9.61 6.72 -17.68
N PRO A 162 -8.56 6.48 -18.50
CA PRO A 162 -7.25 6.00 -18.03
C PRO A 162 -6.34 7.13 -17.47
N ILE A 163 -6.92 8.25 -17.05
CA ILE A 163 -6.19 9.48 -16.70
C ILE A 163 -5.70 9.47 -15.25
N SER A 164 -6.42 8.84 -14.34
CA SER A 164 -6.10 8.78 -12.93
C SER A 164 -5.92 7.33 -12.46
N THR A 165 -5.77 7.15 -11.15
CA THR A 165 -5.64 5.81 -10.57
C THR A 165 -6.88 4.98 -10.85
N THR A 166 -6.72 3.69 -11.15
CA THR A 166 -7.84 2.76 -11.22
C THR A 166 -8.43 2.55 -9.83
N LEU A 167 -9.75 2.41 -9.78
CA LEU A 167 -10.53 2.23 -8.56
C LEU A 167 -11.26 0.88 -8.50
N PHE A 168 -11.21 0.07 -9.57
CA PHE A 168 -11.62 -1.33 -9.46
C PHE A 168 -10.82 -2.04 -8.36
N ASN A 169 -11.51 -2.87 -7.58
CA ASN A 169 -10.95 -3.63 -6.46
C ASN A 169 -10.26 -2.76 -5.39
N ALA A 170 -10.60 -1.47 -5.26
CA ALA A 170 -9.99 -0.59 -4.26
C ALA A 170 -10.14 -1.11 -2.81
N GLY A 171 -11.22 -1.84 -2.51
CA GLY A 171 -11.42 -2.49 -1.21
C GLY A 171 -10.40 -3.58 -0.89
N ASN A 172 -9.78 -4.20 -1.89
CA ASN A 172 -8.68 -5.15 -1.71
C ASN A 172 -7.32 -4.46 -1.56
N ARG A 173 -7.26 -3.12 -1.64
CA ARG A 173 -6.02 -2.34 -1.67
C ARG A 173 -5.87 -1.50 -0.43
N TYR A 174 -6.92 -0.76 -0.07
CA TYR A 174 -6.84 0.24 0.97
C TYR A 174 -7.28 -0.31 2.32
N THR A 175 -6.56 0.08 3.36
CA THR A 175 -7.04 -0.12 4.73
C THR A 175 -8.19 0.85 4.96
N LEU A 176 -9.32 0.31 5.41
CA LEU A 176 -10.38 1.05 6.06
C LEU A 176 -10.03 1.06 7.55
#